data_AF-A0A6P1ZSG9-F1
#
_entry.id   AF-A0A6P1ZSG9-F1
#
_cell.length_a   1.000
_cell.length_b   1.000
_cell.length_c   1.000
_cell.angle_alpha   90.00
_cell.angle_beta   90.00
_cell.angle_gamma   90.00
#
_symmetry.space_group_name_H-M   'P 1'
#
loop_
_entity.id
_entity.type
_entity.pdbx_description
1 polymer ?
#
loop_
_entity_poly.entity_id
_entity_poly.type
_entity_poly.pdbx_seq_one_letter_code
_entity_poly.pdbx_strand_id
1 'polypeptide(L)'
;MLNEGYSQILKAAIARIYRTYDNGTTTVIGAGFLVGDRYLLTCAHVIAEALGILSNTQEQPSNTIELDFPLIEPGKKLKAKVVFWQPVNPPQIGEDIAGLYLEDAPPEGVSPVQLVTATDYWEHKFRIFGFPKGNNDGVWATGELRDVQATGWIQMESIRVPGYQIEPGFSGAPVWDDSLQGVVGMAIAAERKREDVKAAFMIPTKVLMQTWNLLNQAVQQQPKSLSQPLSRVQAIKAKELNKRLGILSSDFEAVYNQLNYTENAGSRNNLQRQLTTIEQEMNDVELQLNELEHGKK
;
A
#
# COMPACT_ATOMS: atom_id res chain seq x y z
N MET A 1 21.93 2.86 8.73
CA MET A 1 21.36 3.43 7.48
C MET A 1 20.13 2.61 7.16
N LEU A 2 18.93 3.10 7.49
CA LEU A 2 17.68 2.33 7.49
C LEU A 2 17.01 2.37 6.09
N ASN A 3 16.73 1.19 5.52
CA ASN A 3 15.59 0.90 4.62
C ASN A 3 15.29 1.83 3.43
N GLU A 4 16.29 2.26 2.66
CA GLU A 4 16.06 3.10 1.46
C GLU A 4 15.35 2.37 0.29
N GLY A 5 15.51 1.04 0.14
CA GLY A 5 14.96 0.30 -0.99
C GLY A 5 13.44 0.07 -0.97
N TYR A 6 12.86 -0.18 0.22
CA TYR A 6 11.45 -0.62 0.34
C TYR A 6 10.44 0.49 0.13
N SER A 7 10.76 1.70 0.62
CA SER A 7 9.96 2.90 0.37
C SER A 7 9.94 3.25 -1.12
N GLN A 8 11.00 2.90 -1.85
CA GLN A 8 11.16 3.25 -3.26
C GLN A 8 10.18 2.48 -4.15
N ILE A 9 9.92 1.19 -3.87
CA ILE A 9 8.97 0.36 -4.64
C ILE A 9 7.55 0.93 -4.53
N LEU A 10 7.09 1.23 -3.31
CA LEU A 10 5.78 1.81 -3.10
C LEU A 10 5.65 3.20 -3.73
N LYS A 11 6.67 4.06 -3.55
CA LYS A 11 6.74 5.40 -4.17
C LYS A 11 6.64 5.34 -5.69
N ALA A 12 7.28 4.37 -6.31
CA ALA A 12 7.35 4.21 -7.76
C ALA A 12 6.03 3.81 -8.42
N ALA A 13 5.05 3.33 -7.66
CA ALA A 13 3.78 2.86 -8.21
C ALA A 13 2.60 3.81 -7.97
N ILE A 14 2.70 4.75 -7.03
CA ILE A 14 1.55 5.56 -6.61
C ILE A 14 1.19 6.58 -7.69
N ALA A 15 -0.06 6.52 -8.11
CA ALA A 15 -0.68 7.46 -9.02
C ALA A 15 -1.64 8.41 -8.28
N ARG A 16 -1.72 9.65 -8.76
CA ARG A 16 -2.67 10.67 -8.31
C ARG A 16 -3.67 10.92 -9.43
N ILE A 17 -4.97 10.78 -9.13
CA ILE A 17 -6.05 10.85 -10.12
C ILE A 17 -6.75 12.20 -10.04
N TYR A 18 -7.10 12.75 -11.21
CA TYR A 18 -7.66 14.09 -11.32
C TYR A 18 -9.07 14.12 -11.89
N ARG A 19 -9.77 15.20 -11.55
CA ARG A 19 -10.90 15.71 -12.31
C ARG A 19 -10.53 17.04 -12.93
N THR A 20 -10.84 17.22 -14.21
CA THR A 20 -10.80 18.52 -14.87
C THR A 20 -12.24 18.96 -15.15
N TYR A 21 -12.62 20.12 -14.64
CA TYR A 21 -13.96 20.71 -14.80
C TYR A 21 -14.05 21.54 -16.09
N ASP A 22 -15.27 21.82 -16.54
CA ASP A 22 -15.53 22.61 -17.76
C ASP A 22 -14.89 24.01 -17.75
N ASN A 23 -14.65 24.56 -16.56
CA ASN A 23 -13.99 25.84 -16.37
C ASN A 23 -12.44 25.75 -16.44
N GLY A 24 -11.89 24.58 -16.76
CA GLY A 24 -10.46 24.31 -16.84
C GLY A 24 -9.75 24.10 -15.50
N THR A 25 -10.47 24.15 -14.37
CA THR A 25 -9.89 23.86 -13.05
C THR A 25 -9.66 22.36 -12.93
N THR A 26 -8.51 21.97 -12.37
CA THR A 26 -8.20 20.56 -12.08
C THR A 26 -8.07 20.35 -10.58
N THR A 27 -8.69 19.30 -10.06
CA THR A 27 -8.60 18.89 -8.64
C THR A 27 -8.13 17.44 -8.53
N VAL A 28 -7.49 17.13 -7.41
CA VAL A 28 -7.13 15.76 -7.05
C VAL A 28 -8.34 15.10 -6.41
N ILE A 29 -8.69 13.90 -6.87
CA ILE A 29 -9.86 13.16 -6.41
C ILE A 29 -9.45 11.98 -5.51
N GLY A 30 -8.35 11.32 -5.84
CA GLY A 30 -7.90 10.17 -5.09
C GLY A 30 -6.60 9.60 -5.62
N ALA A 31 -6.31 8.37 -5.21
CA ALA A 31 -5.10 7.67 -5.55
C ALA A 31 -5.39 6.44 -6.43
N GLY A 32 -4.35 5.95 -7.09
CA GLY A 32 -4.30 4.64 -7.70
C GLY A 32 -2.89 4.09 -7.60
N PHE A 33 -2.66 2.88 -8.09
CA PHE A 33 -1.31 2.32 -8.13
C PHE A 33 -1.10 1.31 -9.23
N LEU A 34 0.12 1.28 -9.76
CA LEU A 34 0.53 0.38 -10.84
C LEU A 34 0.76 -1.05 -10.31
N VAL A 35 0.16 -2.04 -10.98
CA VAL A 35 0.19 -3.47 -10.58
C VAL A 35 0.69 -4.41 -11.69
N GLY A 36 0.95 -3.87 -12.88
CA GLY A 36 1.63 -4.53 -13.99
C GLY A 36 2.23 -3.46 -14.91
N ASP A 37 2.69 -3.82 -16.10
CA ASP A 37 3.41 -2.88 -16.97
C ASP A 37 2.66 -1.58 -17.25
N ARG A 38 1.32 -1.65 -17.37
CA ARG A 38 0.44 -0.51 -17.67
C ARG A 38 -0.91 -0.56 -16.97
N TYR A 39 -1.11 -1.51 -16.07
CA TYR A 39 -2.38 -1.70 -15.38
C TYR A 39 -2.32 -1.04 -14.00
N LEU A 40 -3.35 -0.26 -13.67
CA LEU A 40 -3.53 0.33 -12.35
C LEU A 40 -4.79 -0.17 -11.67
N LEU A 41 -4.73 -0.21 -10.34
CA LEU A 41 -5.90 -0.34 -9.48
C LEU A 41 -6.26 1.00 -8.84
N THR A 42 -7.55 1.24 -8.67
CA THR A 42 -8.13 2.33 -7.87
C THR A 42 -9.57 1.97 -7.47
N CYS A 43 -10.20 2.83 -6.67
CA CYS A 43 -11.61 2.69 -6.32
C CYS A 43 -12.50 3.12 -7.48
N ALA A 44 -13.64 2.44 -7.66
CA ALA A 44 -14.61 2.82 -8.69
C ALA A 44 -15.21 4.20 -8.40
N HIS A 45 -15.48 4.55 -7.13
CA HIS A 45 -16.01 5.86 -6.79
C HIS A 45 -15.04 7.01 -7.11
N VAL A 46 -13.72 6.79 -7.05
CA VAL A 46 -12.70 7.79 -7.44
C VAL A 46 -12.83 8.10 -8.93
N ILE A 47 -13.01 7.07 -9.76
CA ILE A 47 -13.22 7.23 -11.20
C ILE A 47 -14.58 7.86 -11.50
N ALA A 48 -15.63 7.46 -10.79
CA ALA A 48 -16.95 8.05 -10.94
C ALA A 48 -16.91 9.56 -10.64
N GLU A 49 -16.25 9.94 -9.54
CA GLU A 49 -16.08 11.34 -9.16
C GLU A 49 -15.21 12.09 -10.16
N ALA A 50 -14.12 11.50 -10.64
CA ALA A 50 -13.24 12.06 -11.67
C ALA A 50 -13.98 12.38 -12.98
N LEU A 51 -14.98 11.54 -13.33
CA LEU A 51 -15.82 11.71 -14.51
C LEU A 51 -17.11 12.51 -14.25
N GLY A 52 -17.42 12.83 -12.99
CA GLY A 52 -18.65 13.51 -12.63
C GLY A 52 -19.92 12.66 -12.80
N ILE A 53 -19.81 11.34 -12.72
CA ILE A 53 -20.93 10.39 -12.79
C ILE A 53 -21.26 9.83 -11.40
N LEU A 54 -22.38 9.12 -11.28
CA LEU A 54 -22.77 8.49 -10.01
C LEU A 54 -21.86 7.28 -9.69
N SER A 55 -21.54 7.08 -8.41
CA SER A 55 -20.66 5.99 -7.94
C SER A 55 -21.24 4.58 -8.11
N ASN A 56 -22.56 4.48 -8.26
CA ASN A 56 -23.29 3.23 -8.52
C ASN A 56 -23.66 3.04 -10.00
N THR A 57 -23.09 3.84 -10.91
CA THR A 57 -23.27 3.68 -12.36
C THR A 57 -22.83 2.29 -12.80
N GLN A 58 -23.76 1.50 -13.34
CA GLN A 58 -23.50 0.10 -13.73
C GLN A 58 -22.70 -0.01 -15.03
N GLU A 59 -22.90 0.92 -15.96
CA GLU A 59 -22.18 0.94 -17.23
C GLU A 59 -20.72 1.32 -17.02
N GLN A 60 -19.80 0.57 -17.65
CA GLN A 60 -18.38 0.88 -17.61
C GLN A 60 -18.11 2.19 -18.36
N PRO A 61 -17.48 3.19 -17.71
CA PRO A 61 -17.17 4.44 -18.37
C PRO A 61 -16.14 4.27 -19.50
N SER A 62 -16.31 5.01 -20.60
CA SER A 62 -15.39 4.99 -21.76
C SER A 62 -14.51 6.24 -21.86
N ASN A 63 -14.81 7.26 -21.04
CA ASN A 63 -14.07 8.50 -20.94
C ASN A 63 -12.63 8.26 -20.47
N THR A 64 -11.73 9.16 -20.86
CA THR A 64 -10.33 9.13 -20.43
C THR A 64 -10.18 9.62 -19.00
N ILE A 65 -9.33 8.94 -18.23
CA ILE A 65 -8.90 9.33 -16.90
C ILE A 65 -7.52 9.97 -16.99
N GLU A 66 -7.34 11.11 -16.32
CA GLU A 66 -6.05 11.77 -16.19
C GLU A 66 -5.41 11.46 -14.84
N LEU A 67 -4.12 11.13 -14.85
CA LEU A 67 -3.34 10.85 -13.66
C LEU A 67 -1.87 11.28 -13.83
N ASP A 68 -1.11 11.33 -12.74
CA ASP A 68 0.35 11.40 -12.77
C ASP A 68 0.97 10.49 -11.69
N PHE A 69 2.29 10.28 -11.75
CA PHE A 69 3.07 9.57 -10.73
C PHE A 69 3.89 10.60 -9.93
N PRO A 70 3.30 11.25 -8.91
CA PRO A 70 3.85 12.47 -8.32
C PRO A 70 5.19 12.28 -7.60
N LEU A 71 5.51 11.05 -7.19
CA LEU A 71 6.74 10.73 -6.46
C LEU A 71 7.92 10.38 -7.38
N ILE A 72 7.68 10.26 -8.70
CA ILE A 72 8.70 9.94 -9.71
C ILE A 72 8.84 11.07 -10.73
N GLU A 73 7.75 11.44 -11.40
CA GLU A 73 7.75 12.50 -12.43
C GLU A 73 6.54 13.43 -12.21
N PRO A 74 6.61 14.33 -11.22
CA PRO A 74 5.47 15.16 -10.82
C PRO A 74 5.00 16.07 -11.96
N GLY A 75 3.68 16.16 -12.13
CA GLY A 75 3.04 17.07 -13.09
C GLY A 75 2.94 16.53 -14.51
N LYS A 76 3.63 15.44 -14.86
CA LYS A 76 3.45 14.78 -16.16
C LYS A 76 2.15 13.99 -16.20
N LYS A 77 1.13 14.59 -16.81
CA LYS A 77 -0.17 13.96 -16.99
C LYS A 77 -0.09 12.82 -18.00
N LEU A 78 -0.65 11.69 -17.61
CA LEU A 78 -0.86 10.52 -18.43
C LEU A 78 -2.36 10.27 -18.56
N LYS A 79 -2.72 9.55 -19.62
CA LYS A 79 -4.10 9.15 -19.90
C LYS A 79 -4.27 7.66 -19.69
N ALA A 80 -5.41 7.30 -19.12
CA ALA A 80 -5.79 5.92 -18.89
C ALA A 80 -7.25 5.67 -19.31
N LYS A 81 -7.54 4.42 -19.66
CA LYS A 81 -8.88 3.93 -19.94
C LYS A 81 -9.31 2.97 -18.84
N VAL A 82 -10.60 3.01 -18.49
CA VAL A 82 -11.21 2.00 -17.61
C VAL A 82 -11.30 0.70 -18.40
N VAL A 83 -10.66 -0.35 -17.89
CA VAL A 83 -10.63 -1.70 -18.49
C VAL A 83 -11.30 -2.75 -17.59
N PHE A 84 -11.60 -2.37 -16.35
CA PHE A 84 -12.39 -3.17 -15.42
C PHE A 84 -13.21 -2.23 -14.54
N TRP A 85 -14.47 -2.58 -14.33
CA TRP A 85 -15.42 -1.74 -13.61
C TRP A 85 -16.34 -2.56 -12.73
N GLN A 86 -16.20 -2.35 -11.42
CA GLN A 86 -17.09 -2.89 -10.40
C GLN A 86 -17.53 -1.71 -9.50
N PRO A 87 -18.69 -1.09 -9.79
CA PRO A 87 -19.12 0.12 -9.09
C PRO A 87 -19.48 -0.15 -7.63
N VAL A 88 -19.79 0.91 -6.90
CA VAL A 88 -20.34 0.80 -5.54
C VAL A 88 -21.70 0.11 -5.60
N ASN A 89 -21.79 -1.05 -4.97
CA ASN A 89 -22.93 -1.93 -4.83
C ASN A 89 -22.88 -2.66 -3.46
N PRO A 90 -23.33 -2.03 -2.35
CA PRO A 90 -23.09 -2.52 -0.98
C PRO A 90 -23.52 -3.96 -0.66
N PRO A 91 -24.56 -4.52 -1.30
CA PRO A 91 -24.91 -5.94 -1.14
C PRO A 91 -23.86 -6.92 -1.71
N GLN A 92 -22.93 -6.47 -2.53
CA GLN A 92 -21.96 -7.31 -3.25
C GLN A 92 -20.59 -7.29 -2.57
N ILE A 93 -20.01 -8.47 -2.37
CA ILE A 93 -18.61 -8.59 -1.94
C ILE A 93 -17.69 -8.21 -3.11
N GLY A 94 -16.66 -7.42 -2.83
CA GLY A 94 -15.70 -6.98 -3.84
C GLY A 94 -16.25 -5.87 -4.76
N GLU A 95 -17.11 -5.01 -4.23
CA GLU A 95 -17.53 -3.75 -4.87
C GLU A 95 -16.43 -2.67 -4.85
N ASP A 96 -16.67 -1.55 -5.54
CA ASP A 96 -15.84 -0.35 -5.53
C ASP A 96 -14.40 -0.55 -6.07
N ILE A 97 -14.27 -1.33 -7.15
CA ILE A 97 -12.98 -1.65 -7.79
C ILE A 97 -13.01 -1.16 -9.23
N ALA A 98 -12.00 -0.39 -9.62
CA ALA A 98 -11.74 -0.05 -11.01
C ALA A 98 -10.32 -0.46 -11.41
N GLY A 99 -10.21 -1.04 -12.61
CA GLY A 99 -8.95 -1.30 -13.27
C GLY A 99 -8.74 -0.30 -14.40
N LEU A 100 -7.57 0.32 -14.45
CA LEU A 100 -7.19 1.24 -15.52
C LEU A 100 -6.07 0.64 -16.36
N TYR A 101 -6.00 1.05 -17.62
CA TYR A 101 -4.88 0.77 -18.51
C TYR A 101 -4.31 2.09 -19.03
N LEU A 102 -3.00 2.31 -18.86
CA LEU A 102 -2.29 3.47 -19.40
C LEU A 102 -2.20 3.38 -20.92
N GLU A 103 -2.59 4.45 -21.60
CA GLU A 103 -2.47 4.55 -23.06
C GLU A 103 -0.98 4.61 -23.46
N ASP A 104 -0.19 5.39 -22.72
CA ASP A 104 1.26 5.54 -22.92
C ASP A 104 2.08 4.69 -21.94
N ALA A 105 3.38 4.55 -22.23
CA ALA A 105 4.29 3.88 -21.30
C ALA A 105 4.40 4.69 -20.00
N PRO A 106 4.50 4.05 -18.83
CA PRO A 106 4.82 4.78 -17.62
C PRO A 106 6.21 5.44 -17.75
N PRO A 107 6.43 6.59 -17.06
CA PRO A 107 7.74 7.21 -16.91
C PRO A 107 8.87 6.27 -16.50
N GLU A 108 10.10 6.64 -16.84
CA GLU A 108 11.27 5.96 -16.28
C GLU A 108 11.27 6.10 -14.75
N GLY A 109 11.54 4.99 -14.05
CA GLY A 109 11.51 4.93 -12.59
C GLY A 109 10.15 4.60 -11.99
N VAL A 110 9.06 4.59 -12.78
CA VAL A 110 7.78 4.03 -12.36
C VAL A 110 7.81 2.52 -12.53
N SER A 111 7.43 1.78 -11.48
CA SER A 111 7.44 0.32 -11.46
C SER A 111 6.23 -0.22 -10.71
N PRO A 112 5.66 -1.37 -11.13
CA PRO A 112 4.50 -1.94 -10.45
C PRO A 112 4.86 -2.44 -9.05
N VAL A 113 3.90 -2.37 -8.13
CA VAL A 113 4.00 -3.03 -6.82
C VAL A 113 3.71 -4.53 -6.93
N GLN A 114 4.30 -5.29 -6.01
CA GLN A 114 3.90 -6.67 -5.78
C GLN A 114 2.65 -6.73 -4.90
N LEU A 115 1.66 -7.48 -5.39
CA LEU A 115 0.44 -7.82 -4.68
C LEU A 115 0.67 -9.07 -3.82
N VAL A 116 0.47 -8.95 -2.51
CA VAL A 116 0.65 -10.03 -1.52
C VAL A 116 -0.69 -10.39 -0.90
N THR A 117 -0.91 -11.69 -0.67
CA THR A 117 -2.10 -12.20 0.01
C THR A 117 -1.71 -12.80 1.36
N ALA A 118 -2.52 -12.57 2.38
CA ALA A 118 -2.41 -13.23 3.67
C ALA A 118 -3.77 -13.73 4.15
N THR A 119 -3.71 -14.65 5.12
CA THR A 119 -4.89 -15.21 5.80
C THR A 119 -5.15 -14.55 7.15
N ASP A 120 -4.18 -13.81 7.67
CA ASP A 120 -4.22 -13.12 8.95
C ASP A 120 -3.49 -11.78 8.79
N TYR A 121 -4.12 -10.71 9.26
CA TYR A 121 -3.64 -9.33 9.19
C TYR A 121 -3.63 -8.67 10.56
N TRP A 122 -4.04 -9.37 11.62
CA TRP A 122 -4.22 -8.75 12.93
C TRP A 122 -2.92 -8.13 13.44
N GLU A 123 -2.97 -6.85 13.82
CA GLU A 123 -1.82 -6.07 14.34
C GLU A 123 -0.67 -5.85 13.33
N HIS A 124 -0.87 -6.20 12.05
CA HIS A 124 0.11 -5.86 11.03
C HIS A 124 0.19 -4.34 10.85
N LYS A 125 1.42 -3.79 10.94
CA LYS A 125 1.68 -2.38 10.67
C LYS A 125 1.59 -2.10 9.18
N PHE A 126 0.92 -1.01 8.81
CA PHE A 126 0.83 -0.59 7.42
C PHE A 126 1.36 0.83 7.19
N ARG A 127 1.73 1.10 5.93
CA ARG A 127 2.02 2.43 5.39
C ARG A 127 1.13 2.71 4.19
N ILE A 128 0.71 3.96 4.06
CA ILE A 128 -0.13 4.42 2.96
C ILE A 128 0.20 5.87 2.63
N PHE A 129 0.12 6.20 1.34
CA PHE A 129 0.28 7.57 0.85
C PHE A 129 -0.95 7.95 0.05
N GLY A 130 -1.53 9.12 0.35
CA GLY A 130 -2.74 9.60 -0.30
C GLY A 130 -2.77 11.12 -0.39
N PHE A 131 -3.84 11.66 -0.98
CA PHE A 131 -3.94 13.07 -1.34
C PHE A 131 -5.16 13.73 -0.69
N PRO A 132 -5.22 13.84 0.66
CA PRO A 132 -6.36 14.42 1.33
C PRO A 132 -6.50 15.91 0.98
N LYS A 133 -7.72 16.43 1.15
CA LYS A 133 -8.04 17.83 0.84
C LYS A 133 -7.04 18.79 1.50
N GLY A 134 -6.50 19.71 0.71
CA GLY A 134 -5.49 20.68 1.15
C GLY A 134 -4.05 20.18 1.12
N ASN A 135 -3.82 18.89 0.81
CA ASN A 135 -2.49 18.31 0.67
C ASN A 135 -2.36 17.60 -0.69
N ASN A 136 -2.42 18.38 -1.78
CA ASN A 136 -2.35 17.85 -3.13
C ASN A 136 -1.02 17.15 -3.43
N ASP A 137 0.06 17.53 -2.74
CA ASP A 137 1.38 16.88 -2.84
C ASP A 137 1.43 15.51 -2.15
N GLY A 138 0.38 15.19 -1.39
CA GLY A 138 0.18 13.93 -0.70
C GLY A 138 0.87 13.86 0.65
N VAL A 139 0.40 12.94 1.48
CA VAL A 139 0.89 12.74 2.86
C VAL A 139 0.97 11.25 3.18
N TRP A 140 1.96 10.90 4.01
CA TRP A 140 2.09 9.56 4.55
C TRP A 140 1.23 9.38 5.80
N ALA A 141 0.59 8.22 5.91
CA ALA A 141 -0.08 7.76 7.11
C ALA A 141 0.35 6.33 7.44
N THR A 142 0.23 5.97 8.72
CA THR A 142 0.57 4.65 9.25
C THR A 142 -0.49 4.18 10.25
N GLY A 143 -0.54 2.89 10.48
CA GLY A 143 -1.46 2.31 11.46
C GLY A 143 -1.34 0.81 11.54
N GLU A 144 -2.37 0.18 12.10
CA GLU A 144 -2.48 -1.27 12.22
C GLU A 144 -3.72 -1.80 11.50
N LEU A 145 -3.58 -2.99 10.94
CA LEU A 145 -4.67 -3.76 10.39
C LEU A 145 -5.39 -4.55 11.49
N ARG A 146 -6.70 -4.71 11.31
CA ARG A 146 -7.55 -5.61 12.11
C ARG A 146 -8.02 -6.77 11.23
N ASP A 147 -9.13 -7.39 11.59
CA ASP A 147 -9.67 -8.53 10.84
C ASP A 147 -10.70 -8.13 9.78
N VAL A 148 -11.06 -9.09 8.94
CA VAL A 148 -12.09 -9.01 7.92
C VAL A 148 -13.48 -8.80 8.53
N GLN A 149 -14.23 -7.86 7.97
CA GLN A 149 -15.63 -7.63 8.29
C GLN A 149 -16.56 -8.43 7.38
N ALA A 150 -17.87 -8.46 7.69
CA ALA A 150 -18.86 -9.18 6.89
C ALA A 150 -18.93 -8.73 5.41
N THR A 151 -18.44 -7.52 5.10
CA THR A 151 -18.31 -7.00 3.73
C THR A 151 -17.11 -7.57 2.96
N GLY A 152 -16.22 -8.31 3.62
CA GLY A 152 -14.95 -8.76 3.07
C GLY A 152 -13.82 -7.71 3.16
N TRP A 153 -14.10 -6.53 3.72
CA TRP A 153 -13.10 -5.48 3.92
C TRP A 153 -12.36 -5.65 5.23
N ILE A 154 -11.11 -5.19 5.29
CA ILE A 154 -10.32 -5.17 6.53
C ILE A 154 -10.32 -3.77 7.11
N GLN A 155 -10.58 -3.66 8.41
CA GLN A 155 -10.52 -2.38 9.12
C GLN A 155 -9.08 -1.91 9.31
N MET A 156 -8.85 -0.62 9.06
CA MET A 156 -7.58 0.05 9.26
C MET A 156 -7.69 1.03 10.43
N GLU A 157 -6.86 0.85 11.44
CA GLU A 157 -6.79 1.74 12.60
C GLU A 157 -5.53 2.60 12.52
N SER A 158 -5.71 3.89 12.28
CA SER A 158 -4.60 4.85 12.31
C SER A 158 -4.14 5.05 13.75
N ILE A 159 -2.85 4.85 14.01
CA ILE A 159 -2.24 5.21 15.31
C ILE A 159 -2.13 6.74 15.33
N ARG A 160 -2.75 7.39 16.31
CA ARG A 160 -2.70 8.86 16.44
C ARG A 160 -1.54 9.33 17.33
N VAL A 161 -0.85 10.33 16.74
CA VAL A 161 0.07 11.38 17.24
C VAL A 161 1.55 11.02 17.44
N PRO A 162 2.45 11.70 16.65
CA PRO A 162 2.15 12.53 15.47
C PRO A 162 1.81 11.67 14.23
N GLY A 163 0.73 11.97 13.49
CA GLY A 163 0.35 11.25 12.24
C GLY A 163 -0.98 11.69 11.59
N TYR A 164 -1.15 11.43 10.28
CA TYR A 164 -2.38 11.70 9.50
C TYR A 164 -3.41 10.57 9.63
N GLN A 165 -4.71 10.94 9.62
CA GLN A 165 -5.80 9.97 9.53
C GLN A 165 -6.12 9.66 8.07
N ILE A 166 -6.50 8.40 7.81
CA ILE A 166 -7.00 8.01 6.49
C ILE A 166 -8.40 8.59 6.29
N GLU A 167 -8.54 9.43 5.27
CA GLU A 167 -9.74 10.19 4.95
C GLU A 167 -9.91 10.33 3.41
N PRO A 168 -10.98 10.96 2.89
CA PRO A 168 -11.15 11.16 1.45
C PRO A 168 -9.89 11.75 0.80
N GLY A 169 -9.50 11.19 -0.35
CA GLY A 169 -8.21 11.43 -1.00
C GLY A 169 -7.18 10.31 -0.81
N PHE A 170 -7.35 9.44 0.19
CA PHE A 170 -6.60 8.18 0.31
C PHE A 170 -7.27 7.01 -0.43
N SER A 171 -8.55 7.13 -0.79
CA SER A 171 -9.25 6.08 -1.53
C SER A 171 -8.52 5.71 -2.82
N GLY A 172 -8.39 4.40 -3.05
CA GLY A 172 -7.66 3.83 -4.17
C GLY A 172 -6.15 3.70 -3.97
N ALA A 173 -5.59 4.18 -2.85
CA ALA A 173 -4.17 4.05 -2.55
C ALA A 173 -3.79 2.61 -2.15
N PRO A 174 -2.56 2.17 -2.47
CA PRO A 174 -2.05 0.87 -2.03
C PRO A 174 -1.76 0.87 -0.54
N VAL A 175 -2.20 -0.18 0.16
CA VAL A 175 -1.86 -0.43 1.56
C VAL A 175 -0.65 -1.35 1.61
N TRP A 176 0.48 -0.80 2.04
CA TRP A 176 1.73 -1.55 2.20
C TRP A 176 1.81 -2.14 3.60
N ASP A 177 2.17 -3.42 3.69
CA ASP A 177 2.36 -4.13 4.94
C ASP A 177 3.86 -4.28 5.25
N ASP A 178 4.29 -3.77 6.41
CA ASP A 178 5.70 -3.78 6.80
C ASP A 178 6.19 -5.19 7.16
N SER A 179 5.32 -6.12 7.55
CA SER A 179 5.68 -7.50 7.87
C SER A 179 5.77 -8.37 6.62
N LEU A 180 4.90 -8.13 5.64
CA LEU A 180 4.79 -8.91 4.41
C LEU A 180 5.57 -8.31 3.22
N GLN A 181 6.10 -7.09 3.38
CA GLN A 181 6.92 -6.38 2.39
C GLN A 181 6.23 -6.30 1.01
N GLY A 182 4.94 -5.95 1.02
CA GLY A 182 4.16 -5.85 -0.20
C GLY A 182 2.79 -5.20 -0.01
N VAL A 183 2.08 -5.02 -1.12
CA VAL A 183 0.74 -4.42 -1.10
C VAL A 183 -0.30 -5.50 -0.77
N VAL A 184 -0.95 -5.34 0.36
CA VAL A 184 -1.94 -6.29 0.91
C VAL A 184 -3.38 -5.89 0.66
N GLY A 185 -3.60 -4.68 0.15
CA GLY A 185 -4.92 -4.23 -0.23
C GLY A 185 -4.92 -2.84 -0.84
N MET A 186 -6.13 -2.38 -1.15
CA MET A 186 -6.42 -1.04 -1.65
C MET A 186 -7.33 -0.32 -0.67
N ALA A 187 -6.97 0.89 -0.27
CA ALA A 187 -7.71 1.63 0.74
C ALA A 187 -9.04 2.19 0.21
N ILE A 188 -10.03 2.20 1.10
CA ILE A 188 -11.30 2.89 0.97
C ILE A 188 -11.47 3.76 2.21
N ALA A 189 -11.46 5.08 2.02
CA ALA A 189 -11.87 6.00 3.07
C ALA A 189 -13.40 6.03 3.11
N ALA A 190 -14.00 5.59 4.21
CA ALA A 190 -15.45 5.62 4.38
C ALA A 190 -15.87 6.79 5.26
N GLU A 191 -16.61 7.74 4.70
CA GLU A 191 -17.45 8.64 5.49
C GLU A 191 -18.70 7.86 5.92
N ARG A 192 -18.67 7.21 7.09
CA ARG A 192 -19.92 6.74 7.69
C ARG A 192 -20.73 7.97 8.11
N LYS A 193 -22.05 7.96 7.86
CA LYS A 193 -23.04 8.99 8.21
C LYS A 193 -23.14 9.34 9.71
N ARG A 194 -22.20 8.93 10.56
CA ARG A 194 -22.06 9.39 11.94
C ARG A 194 -20.98 10.45 11.95
N GLU A 195 -21.36 11.67 12.32
CA GLU A 195 -20.54 12.90 12.25
C GLU A 195 -19.15 12.78 12.91
N ASP A 196 -18.94 11.79 13.78
CA ASP A 196 -17.70 11.63 14.57
C ASP A 196 -16.90 10.33 14.31
N VAL A 197 -17.29 9.47 13.36
CA VAL A 197 -16.58 8.21 13.09
C VAL A 197 -16.02 8.19 11.67
N LYS A 198 -14.78 8.65 11.53
CA LYS A 198 -13.94 8.41 10.35
C LYS A 198 -13.32 7.02 10.47
N ALA A 199 -13.87 6.05 9.73
CA ALA A 199 -13.33 4.70 9.64
C ALA A 199 -12.70 4.50 8.26
N ALA A 200 -11.54 3.85 8.25
CA ALA A 200 -10.86 3.47 7.03
C ALA A 200 -10.85 1.95 6.89
N PHE A 201 -10.98 1.49 5.66
CA PHE A 201 -11.00 0.09 5.31
C PHE A 201 -10.05 -0.17 4.15
N MET A 202 -9.72 -1.43 3.92
CA MET A 202 -9.12 -1.85 2.67
C MET A 202 -9.87 -3.03 2.06
N ILE A 203 -9.91 -3.05 0.73
CA ILE A 203 -10.21 -4.27 -0.02
C ILE A 203 -8.92 -5.12 -0.04
N PRO A 204 -8.92 -6.34 0.51
CA PRO A 204 -7.73 -7.19 0.51
C PRO A 204 -7.34 -7.58 -0.91
N THR A 205 -6.04 -7.72 -1.16
CA THR A 205 -5.49 -8.18 -2.45
C THR A 205 -6.14 -9.47 -2.95
N LYS A 206 -6.46 -10.40 -2.05
CA LYS A 206 -7.19 -11.63 -2.37
C LYS A 206 -8.51 -11.35 -3.08
N VAL A 207 -9.28 -10.37 -2.59
CA VAL A 207 -10.55 -9.97 -3.19
C VAL A 207 -10.30 -9.27 -4.53
N LEU A 208 -9.33 -8.35 -4.60
CA LEU A 208 -8.97 -7.66 -5.86
C LEU A 208 -8.63 -8.64 -6.99
N MET A 209 -7.82 -9.66 -6.69
CA MET A 209 -7.43 -10.69 -7.65
C MET A 209 -8.57 -11.62 -8.05
N GLN A 210 -9.50 -11.90 -7.13
CA GLN A 210 -10.67 -12.72 -7.40
C GLN A 210 -11.72 -11.99 -8.25
N THR A 211 -11.87 -10.68 -8.06
CA THR A 211 -12.85 -9.87 -8.81
C THR A 211 -12.34 -9.56 -10.22
N TRP A 212 -11.05 -9.25 -10.40
CA TRP A 212 -10.47 -8.92 -11.70
C TRP A 212 -9.53 -10.03 -12.24
N ASN A 213 -10.10 -10.99 -12.97
CA ASN A 213 -9.32 -12.14 -13.49
C ASN A 213 -8.14 -11.77 -14.41
N LEU A 214 -8.26 -10.70 -15.22
CA LEU A 214 -7.16 -10.26 -16.08
C LEU A 214 -5.96 -9.74 -15.27
N LEU A 215 -6.21 -9.14 -14.10
CA LEU A 215 -5.14 -8.75 -13.18
C LEU A 215 -4.38 -9.97 -12.66
N ASN A 216 -5.07 -11.08 -12.37
CA ASN A 216 -4.41 -12.33 -11.99
C ASN A 216 -3.49 -12.85 -13.11
N GLN A 217 -3.84 -12.66 -14.38
CA GLN A 217 -2.99 -13.04 -15.51
C GLN A 217 -1.81 -12.08 -15.71
N ALA A 218 -2.04 -10.76 -15.62
CA ALA A 218 -1.01 -9.75 -15.77
C ALA A 218 0.04 -9.79 -14.65
N VAL A 219 -0.38 -10.03 -13.41
CA VAL A 219 0.51 -10.23 -12.25
C VAL A 219 1.33 -11.53 -12.41
N GLN A 220 0.76 -12.57 -13.01
CA GLN A 220 1.48 -13.83 -13.27
C GLN A 220 2.43 -13.77 -14.48
N GLN A 221 2.26 -12.81 -15.38
CA GLN A 221 3.06 -12.62 -16.59
C GLN A 221 4.27 -11.69 -16.41
N GLN A 222 4.43 -11.04 -15.25
CA GLN A 222 5.71 -10.43 -14.91
C GLN A 222 6.81 -11.50 -15.01
N PRO A 223 7.98 -11.21 -15.61
CA PRO A 223 9.07 -12.15 -15.60
C PRO A 223 9.37 -12.44 -14.13
N LYS A 224 9.03 -13.66 -13.69
CA LYS A 224 9.52 -14.20 -12.43
C LYS A 224 11.01 -13.94 -12.43
N SER A 225 11.49 -13.03 -11.58
CA SER A 225 12.84 -13.21 -11.08
C SER A 225 12.90 -14.68 -10.63
N LEU A 226 13.94 -15.38 -11.03
CA LEU A 226 14.10 -16.82 -10.85
C LEU A 226 14.25 -17.21 -9.36
N SER A 227 13.49 -16.63 -8.44
CA SER A 227 13.29 -17.17 -7.11
C SER A 227 12.32 -18.34 -7.24
N GLN A 228 12.87 -19.55 -7.11
CA GLN A 228 12.04 -20.73 -6.95
C GLN A 228 11.09 -20.52 -5.76
N PRO A 229 9.81 -20.89 -5.86
CA PRO A 229 8.90 -20.78 -4.72
C PRO A 229 9.50 -21.54 -3.54
N LEU A 230 9.59 -20.87 -2.38
CA LEU A 230 10.11 -21.45 -1.15
C LEU A 230 9.42 -22.80 -0.88
N SER A 231 10.21 -23.83 -0.60
CA SER A 231 9.66 -25.09 -0.11
C SER A 231 8.86 -24.85 1.18
N ARG A 232 7.92 -25.73 1.51
CA ARG A 232 7.09 -25.62 2.73
C ARG A 232 7.94 -25.43 4.00
N VAL A 233 9.11 -26.04 4.06
CA VAL A 233 10.07 -25.89 5.17
C VAL A 233 10.70 -24.50 5.17
N GLN A 234 11.15 -24.01 4.01
CA GLN A 234 11.71 -22.66 3.89
C GLN A 234 10.67 -21.57 4.21
N ALA A 235 9.40 -21.75 3.82
CA ALA A 235 8.32 -20.83 4.14
C ALA A 235 8.04 -20.74 5.66
N ILE A 236 8.05 -21.89 6.36
CA ILE A 236 7.94 -21.90 7.83
C ILE A 236 9.14 -21.19 8.47
N LYS A 237 10.36 -21.43 7.94
CA LYS A 237 11.57 -20.78 8.44
C LYS A 237 11.55 -19.27 8.20
N ALA A 238 11.11 -18.82 7.03
CA ALA A 238 10.95 -17.40 6.72
C ALA A 238 9.92 -16.73 7.65
N LYS A 239 8.80 -17.40 7.93
CA LYS A 239 7.81 -16.92 8.90
C LYS A 239 8.41 -16.71 10.29
N GLU A 240 9.22 -17.67 10.77
CA GLU A 240 9.86 -17.57 12.09
C GLU A 240 10.94 -16.48 12.13
N LEU A 241 11.72 -16.35 11.05
CA LEU A 241 12.74 -15.29 10.92
C LEU A 241 12.10 -13.90 10.88
N ASN A 242 11.01 -13.71 10.13
CA ASN A 242 10.27 -12.46 10.12
C ASN A 242 9.68 -12.12 11.49
N LYS A 243 9.15 -13.12 12.21
CA LYS A 243 8.70 -12.93 13.60
C LYS A 243 9.85 -12.48 14.50
N ARG A 244 11.02 -13.10 14.39
CA ARG A 244 12.21 -12.71 15.15
C ARG A 244 12.67 -11.30 14.80
N LEU A 245 12.65 -10.93 13.52
CA LEU A 245 13.00 -9.58 13.06
C LEU A 245 12.05 -8.52 13.65
N GLY A 246 10.75 -8.82 13.72
CA GLY A 246 9.77 -7.95 14.37
C GLY A 246 10.05 -7.73 15.86
N ILE A 247 10.43 -8.79 16.59
CA ILE A 247 10.81 -8.70 18.00
C ILE A 247 12.07 -7.84 18.16
N LEU A 248 13.13 -8.15 17.39
CA LEU A 248 14.38 -7.40 17.45
C LEU A 248 14.19 -5.92 17.09
N SER A 249 13.34 -5.60 16.12
CA SER A 249 13.01 -4.22 15.77
C SER A 249 12.30 -3.49 16.92
N SER A 250 11.39 -4.16 17.62
CA SER A 250 10.71 -3.59 18.80
C SER A 250 11.68 -3.36 19.95
N ASP A 251 12.58 -4.31 20.21
CA ASP A 251 13.61 -4.19 21.25
C ASP A 251 14.60 -3.07 20.90
N PHE A 252 14.99 -2.95 19.63
CA PHE A 252 15.82 -1.85 19.15
C PHE A 252 15.18 -0.49 19.42
N GLU A 253 13.90 -0.32 19.05
CA GLU A 253 13.16 0.92 19.31
C GLU A 253 13.08 1.24 20.81
N ALA A 254 12.80 0.24 21.65
CA ALA A 254 12.72 0.41 23.10
C ALA A 254 14.06 0.88 23.70
N VAL A 255 15.17 0.22 23.34
CA VAL A 255 16.52 0.58 23.82
C VAL A 255 16.95 1.94 23.27
N TYR A 256 16.62 2.24 22.00
CA TYR A 256 16.94 3.52 21.37
C TYR A 256 16.22 4.69 22.06
N ASN A 257 14.94 4.51 22.36
CA ASN A 257 14.18 5.49 23.13
C ASN A 257 14.80 5.68 24.52
N GLN A 258 15.14 4.61 25.22
CA GLN A 258 15.79 4.70 26.53
C GLN A 258 17.14 5.42 26.49
N LEU A 259 17.93 5.22 25.42
CA LEU A 259 19.21 5.91 25.22
C LEU A 259 19.02 7.42 25.05
N ASN A 260 17.95 7.84 24.37
CA ASN A 260 17.65 9.26 24.16
C ASN A 260 17.25 9.99 25.45
N TYR A 261 16.65 9.29 26.41
CA TYR A 261 16.17 9.88 27.67
C TYR A 261 17.12 9.71 28.86
N THR A 262 18.24 8.99 28.72
CA THR A 262 19.18 8.79 29.84
C THR A 262 20.30 9.83 29.85
N GLU A 263 20.47 10.50 31.00
CA GLU A 263 21.54 11.48 31.26
C GLU A 263 22.80 10.83 31.88
N ASN A 264 22.72 9.56 32.29
CA ASN A 264 23.83 8.85 32.92
C ASN A 264 24.79 8.26 31.86
N ALA A 265 26.05 8.69 31.86
CA ALA A 265 27.06 8.25 30.88
C ALA A 265 27.34 6.73 30.90
N GLY A 266 27.29 6.09 32.07
CA GLY A 266 27.44 4.63 32.20
C GLY A 266 26.25 3.88 31.60
N SER A 267 25.04 4.36 31.85
CA SER A 267 23.81 3.82 31.25
C SER A 267 23.80 4.02 29.73
N ARG A 268 24.23 5.19 29.22
CA ARG A 268 24.37 5.44 27.78
C ARG A 268 25.29 4.42 27.11
N ASN A 269 26.48 4.20 27.68
CA ASN A 269 27.46 3.25 27.13
C ASN A 269 26.93 1.82 27.09
N ASN A 270 26.12 1.41 28.08
CA ASN A 270 25.49 0.09 28.10
C ASN A 270 24.42 -0.03 27.01
N LEU A 271 23.49 0.92 26.95
CA LEU A 271 22.41 0.95 25.94
C LEU A 271 22.97 1.02 24.52
N GLN A 272 24.07 1.75 24.30
CA GLN A 272 24.75 1.81 23.01
C GLN A 272 25.27 0.43 22.57
N ARG A 273 25.88 -0.34 23.49
CA ARG A 273 26.31 -1.72 23.20
C ARG A 273 25.13 -2.62 22.91
N GLN A 274 24.03 -2.48 23.66
CA GLN A 274 22.81 -3.25 23.42
C GLN A 274 22.23 -2.97 22.02
N LEU A 275 22.18 -1.69 21.59
CA LEU A 275 21.75 -1.34 20.23
C LEU A 275 22.64 -1.99 19.17
N THR A 276 23.96 -1.93 19.32
CA THR A 276 24.89 -2.56 18.38
C THR A 276 24.67 -4.07 18.30
N THR A 277 24.42 -4.73 19.44
CA THR A 277 24.11 -6.17 19.46
C THR A 277 22.80 -6.47 18.73
N ILE A 278 21.72 -5.73 19.02
CA ILE A 278 20.41 -5.93 18.39
C ILE A 278 20.50 -5.67 16.87
N GLU A 279 21.18 -4.60 16.47
CA GLU A 279 21.41 -4.28 15.05
C GLU A 279 22.16 -5.42 14.33
N GLN A 280 23.17 -6.00 14.97
CA GLN A 280 23.89 -7.13 14.41
C GLN A 280 23.02 -8.38 14.29
N GLU A 281 22.19 -8.68 15.29
CA GLU A 281 21.23 -9.79 15.21
C GLU A 281 20.17 -9.58 14.12
N MET A 282 19.70 -8.34 13.93
CA MET A 282 18.77 -8.00 12.84
C MET A 282 19.41 -8.27 11.48
N ASN A 283 20.64 -7.80 11.27
CA ASN A 283 21.38 -8.05 10.03
C ASN A 283 21.59 -9.56 9.77
N ASP A 284 21.88 -10.34 10.80
CA ASP A 284 22.05 -11.80 10.68
C ASP A 284 20.72 -12.50 10.31
N VAL A 285 19.59 -12.01 10.80
CA VAL A 285 18.26 -12.53 10.45
C VAL A 285 17.89 -12.15 9.02
N GLU A 286 18.17 -10.91 8.60
CA GLU A 286 17.95 -10.45 7.22
C GLU A 286 18.81 -11.23 6.21
N LEU A 287 20.07 -11.51 6.54
CA LEU A 287 20.93 -12.37 5.73
C LEU A 287 20.33 -13.77 5.56
N GLN A 288 19.80 -14.36 6.64
CA GLN A 288 19.16 -15.67 6.58
C GLN A 288 17.87 -15.67 5.75
N LEU A 289 17.10 -14.58 5.76
CA LEU A 289 15.92 -14.41 4.90
C LEU A 289 16.34 -14.32 3.43
N ASN A 290 17.36 -13.51 3.13
CA ASN A 290 17.90 -13.37 1.77
C ASN A 290 18.45 -14.70 1.22
N GLU A 291 19.15 -15.49 2.04
CA GLU A 291 19.65 -16.82 1.68
C GLU A 291 18.50 -17.80 1.37
N LEU A 292 17.36 -17.69 2.05
CA LEU A 292 16.20 -18.55 1.81
C LEU A 292 15.55 -18.24 0.46
N GLU A 293 15.47 -16.97 0.10
CA GLU A 293 14.81 -16.49 -1.12
C GLU A 293 15.64 -16.67 -2.40
N HIS A 294 16.98 -16.61 -2.28
CA HIS A 294 17.88 -16.58 -3.44
C HIS A 294 18.80 -17.80 -3.55
N GLY A 295 18.80 -18.70 -2.56
CA GLY A 295 19.72 -19.82 -2.48
C GLY A 295 21.15 -19.38 -2.13
N LYS A 296 21.93 -20.26 -1.49
CA LYS A 296 23.35 -19.98 -1.22
C LYS A 296 24.10 -19.85 -2.54
N LYS A 297 24.77 -18.71 -2.75
CA LYS A 297 25.81 -18.57 -3.78
C LYS A 297 26.94 -19.57 -3.56
#